data_AF-A0A7S0ZTU3-F1
#
_entry.id   AF-A0A7S0ZTU3-F1
#
_cell.length_a   1.000
_cell.length_b   1.000
_cell.length_c   1.000
_cell.angle_alpha   90.00
_cell.angle_beta   90.00
_cell.angle_gamma   90.00
#
_symmetry.space_group_name_H-M   'P 1'
#
loop_
_entity.id
_entity.type
_entity.pdbx_description
1 polymer ?
#
loop_
_entity_poly.entity_id
_entity_poly.type
_entity_poly.pdbx_seq_one_letter_code
_entity_poly.pdbx_strand_id
1 'polypeptide(L)'
;SFSDFCAQHRGRDLFRMKSARRSPPPIYVNVYTLSGRSLDVELEPGSSVAGLKHVIAHEWVIPALFQQLVRGAELVQDTEKVSCGCYLLVVSLDGACDDPENGTSERRIAALHALVGLGSRSAAIDWVFGCFEDEDEDVRNAAVQTLAQLTERGDRKIVNALVSRLEHGRWFVRKAALSALCQLSDRGDPDAIRATCGRLEDRLSDVRRAAVQALSNLAVPGDSNVVVAVSAVLEDGLSDVRRAAVQTLCNITLRGDKAALDAVKARFQHVRWPVRQAAVQAMSKIAEPGDRQSICAVYARLEDRCLDVRRTAVRAVAEMAVRGDSHAVSMICACFADKVPCLREASVPALAQIAEKGNRTAVKAVCSLFSDESWMVRLAAVRTLPEIAEKGDESAVTSACTCLEDDLRHVRRAALQTLSLISERGHEVAVTSTLARVMDDSAKIRRAALWTLAKISNTNDQRVVAAVCECLEDRHPDVRATAVQLLAQFADEGRCPLRPTCFFQSFSRSAARSSLIKASESSRLSFSAATFFFRCPFEALSGVRLLICRWSPPTVSCFALGGQKR
;
A
#
# COMPACT_ATOMS: atom_id res chain seq x y z
N SER A 1 44.24 28.79 -46.40
CA SER A 1 45.38 29.41 -45.70
C SER A 1 44.90 29.84 -44.33
N PHE A 2 45.41 29.19 -43.27
CA PHE A 2 45.11 29.54 -41.87
C PHE A 2 45.98 30.72 -41.38
N SER A 3 46.94 31.16 -42.20
CA SER A 3 47.88 32.25 -41.89
C SER A 3 47.27 33.65 -42.04
N ASP A 4 46.26 33.83 -42.89
CA ASP A 4 45.89 35.18 -43.35
C ASP A 4 44.86 35.84 -42.44
N PHE A 5 44.13 35.07 -41.62
CA PHE A 5 43.14 35.60 -40.68
C PHE A 5 43.78 36.14 -39.39
N CYS A 6 44.89 35.56 -38.94
CA CYS A 6 45.56 35.99 -37.70
C CYS A 6 46.33 37.31 -37.81
N ALA A 7 46.52 37.85 -39.02
CA ALA A 7 47.32 39.05 -39.26
C ALA A 7 46.56 40.38 -39.02
N GLN A 8 45.23 40.39 -39.00
CA GLN A 8 44.45 41.64 -39.04
C GLN A 8 44.12 42.28 -37.67
N HIS A 9 44.48 41.66 -36.53
CA HIS A 9 44.04 42.14 -35.21
C HIS A 9 45.14 42.38 -34.17
N ARG A 10 46.39 42.60 -34.57
CA ARG A 10 47.45 43.05 -33.65
C ARG A 10 47.75 44.54 -33.81
N GLY A 11 47.22 45.35 -32.90
CA GLY A 11 47.80 46.65 -32.56
C GLY A 11 46.80 47.73 -32.17
N ARG A 12 46.69 48.02 -30.86
CA ARG A 12 46.55 49.37 -30.28
C ARG A 12 46.79 49.37 -28.76
N ASP A 13 48.05 49.70 -28.45
CA ASP A 13 48.61 50.53 -27.38
C ASP A 13 48.21 50.48 -25.89
N LEU A 14 49.28 50.49 -25.09
CA LEU A 14 49.44 50.63 -23.64
C LEU A 14 49.15 52.06 -23.14
N PHE A 15 48.64 52.22 -21.91
CA PHE A 15 49.23 53.13 -20.89
C PHE A 15 48.73 52.90 -19.43
N ARG A 16 49.72 52.76 -18.53
CA ARG A 16 49.86 52.98 -17.06
C ARG A 16 48.74 52.78 -16.00
N MET A 17 49.16 51.97 -15.01
CA MET A 17 49.10 52.13 -13.53
C MET A 17 47.74 52.28 -12.80
N LYS A 18 47.37 51.23 -12.05
CA LYS A 18 47.32 51.18 -10.58
C LYS A 18 46.95 49.78 -10.09
N SER A 19 47.40 49.46 -8.88
CA SER A 19 47.24 48.18 -8.19
C SER A 19 45.78 47.76 -8.02
N ALA A 20 45.40 46.69 -8.70
CA ALA A 20 44.38 45.74 -8.27
C ALA A 20 44.91 44.37 -8.67
N ARG A 21 44.74 43.36 -7.81
CA ARG A 21 45.19 41.98 -8.06
C ARG A 21 44.80 41.59 -9.49
N ARG A 22 45.77 41.52 -10.41
CA ARG A 22 45.51 41.17 -11.81
C ARG A 22 45.17 39.70 -11.83
N SER A 23 43.88 39.39 -11.96
CA SER A 23 43.42 38.10 -12.44
C SER A 23 44.20 37.74 -13.72
N PRO A 24 44.64 36.48 -13.89
CA PRO A 24 45.34 36.07 -15.09
C PRO A 24 44.48 36.32 -16.35
N PRO A 25 45.08 36.55 -17.53
CA PRO A 25 44.31 36.87 -18.74
C PRO A 25 43.39 35.71 -19.14
N PRO A 26 42.15 35.99 -19.60
CA PRO A 26 41.19 34.95 -19.96
C PRO A 26 41.70 34.08 -21.11
N ILE A 27 41.26 32.83 -21.14
CA ILE A 27 41.61 31.84 -22.17
C ILE A 27 40.56 31.89 -23.27
N TYR A 28 40.99 32.19 -24.50
CA TYR A 28 40.13 32.19 -25.68
C TYR A 28 40.26 30.88 -26.44
N VAL A 29 39.12 30.21 -26.63
CA VAL A 29 39.03 28.91 -27.29
C VAL A 29 38.04 29.00 -28.43
N ASN A 30 38.45 28.53 -29.61
CA ASN A 30 37.52 28.35 -30.73
C ASN A 30 37.28 26.85 -30.93
N VAL A 31 36.05 26.40 -30.71
CA VAL A 31 35.65 25.02 -30.93
C VAL A 31 34.94 24.93 -32.26
N TYR A 32 35.39 24.05 -33.17
CA TYR A 32 34.79 23.87 -34.48
C TYR A 32 34.32 22.42 -34.69
N THR A 33 33.27 22.25 -35.49
CA THR A 33 32.72 20.93 -35.86
C THR A 33 33.12 20.57 -37.30
N LEU A 34 33.04 19.28 -37.65
CA LEU A 34 33.23 18.82 -39.03
C LEU A 34 32.22 19.40 -40.02
N SER A 35 31.06 19.87 -39.54
CA SER A 35 30.05 20.56 -40.35
C SER A 35 30.32 22.06 -40.52
N GLY A 36 31.44 22.58 -39.99
CA GLY A 36 31.87 23.97 -40.17
C GLY A 36 31.26 24.98 -39.18
N ARG A 37 30.53 24.54 -38.15
CA ARG A 37 30.09 25.43 -37.05
C ARG A 37 31.25 25.71 -36.11
N SER A 38 31.37 26.96 -35.64
CA SER A 38 32.36 27.39 -34.64
C SER A 38 31.70 28.02 -33.42
N LEU A 39 32.27 27.82 -32.24
CA LEU A 39 31.88 28.42 -30.97
C LEU A 39 33.11 29.03 -30.32
N ASP A 40 33.06 30.34 -30.08
CA ASP A 40 34.09 31.06 -29.36
C ASP A 40 33.73 31.10 -27.88
N VAL A 41 34.60 30.54 -27.03
CA VAL A 41 34.40 30.44 -25.59
C VAL A 41 35.50 31.18 -24.86
N GLU A 42 35.11 32.06 -23.93
CA GLU A 42 36.00 32.72 -22.98
C GLU A 42 35.96 31.99 -21.64
N LEU A 43 37.09 31.47 -21.19
CA LEU A 43 37.20 30.67 -19.96
C LEU A 43 38.16 31.29 -18.95
N GLU A 44 37.90 31.04 -17.67
CA GLU A 44 38.81 31.44 -16.60
C GLU A 44 40.15 30.68 -16.68
N PRO A 45 41.27 31.31 -16.29
CA PRO A 45 42.59 30.70 -16.36
C PRO A 45 42.68 29.45 -15.46
N GLY A 46 43.06 28.32 -16.04
CA GLY A 46 43.14 27.04 -15.33
C GLY A 46 41.88 26.17 -15.43
N SER A 47 40.87 26.59 -16.19
CA SER A 47 39.70 25.76 -16.54
C SER A 47 40.11 24.42 -17.16
N SER A 48 39.44 23.35 -16.75
CA SER A 48 39.65 22.01 -17.29
C SER A 48 38.87 21.79 -18.58
N VAL A 49 39.31 20.80 -19.35
CA VAL A 49 38.62 20.36 -20.57
C VAL A 49 37.20 19.87 -20.25
N ALA A 50 36.98 19.25 -19.08
CA ALA A 50 35.64 18.95 -18.58
C ALA A 50 34.73 20.20 -18.44
N GLY A 51 35.30 21.33 -18.00
CA GLY A 51 34.61 22.61 -17.93
C GLY A 51 34.26 23.18 -19.31
N LEU A 52 35.18 23.08 -20.27
CA LEU A 52 34.91 23.43 -21.67
C LEU A 52 33.80 22.55 -22.27
N LYS A 53 33.81 21.24 -21.99
CA LYS A 53 32.75 20.32 -22.43
C LYS A 53 31.38 20.68 -21.86
N HIS A 54 31.30 21.17 -20.62
CA HIS A 54 30.05 21.65 -20.04
C HIS A 54 29.50 22.87 -20.79
N VAL A 55 30.38 23.81 -21.18
CA VAL A 55 29.96 24.98 -21.98
C VAL A 55 29.44 24.53 -23.35
N ILE A 56 30.16 23.65 -24.04
CA ILE A 56 29.72 23.10 -25.32
C ILE A 56 28.39 22.34 -25.17
N ALA A 57 28.20 21.63 -24.06
CA ALA A 57 26.97 20.89 -23.81
C ALA A 57 25.77 21.80 -23.65
N HIS A 58 25.94 22.96 -23.00
CA HIS A 58 24.89 23.95 -22.88
C HIS A 58 24.59 24.64 -24.21
N GLU A 59 25.62 25.04 -24.95
CA GLU A 59 25.46 25.84 -26.17
C GLU A 59 24.96 25.02 -27.36
N TRP A 60 25.44 23.79 -27.51
CA TRP A 60 25.15 22.94 -28.67
C TRP A 60 24.24 21.75 -28.36
N VAL A 61 23.80 21.59 -27.10
CA VAL A 61 22.95 20.48 -26.64
C VAL A 61 23.59 19.11 -26.94
N ILE A 62 24.93 19.05 -26.92
CA ILE A 62 25.69 17.81 -27.09
C ILE A 62 26.19 17.41 -25.71
N PRO A 63 25.68 16.33 -25.08
CA PRO A 63 26.16 15.91 -23.77
C PRO A 63 27.66 15.70 -23.74
N ALA A 64 28.31 16.11 -22.65
CA ALA A 64 29.77 16.03 -22.48
C ALA A 64 30.35 14.62 -22.70
N LEU A 65 29.56 13.58 -22.42
CA LEU A 65 29.91 12.17 -22.63
C LEU A 65 30.19 11.82 -24.11
N PHE A 66 29.56 12.51 -25.06
CA PHE A 66 29.72 12.25 -26.48
C PHE A 66 30.70 13.23 -27.16
N GLN A 67 31.30 14.13 -26.39
CA GLN A 67 32.23 15.12 -26.89
C GLN A 67 33.66 14.57 -26.85
N GLN A 68 34.24 14.35 -28.02
CA GLN A 68 35.67 14.13 -28.17
C GLN A 68 36.30 15.42 -28.71
N LEU A 69 37.19 16.01 -27.91
CA LEU A 69 37.89 17.23 -28.28
C LEU A 69 39.29 16.87 -28.79
N VAL A 70 39.57 17.23 -30.04
CA VAL A 70 40.84 16.97 -30.70
C VAL A 70 41.55 18.28 -30.94
N ARG A 71 42.84 18.34 -30.61
CA ARG A 71 43.70 19.49 -30.89
C ARG A 71 44.84 19.07 -31.79
N GLY A 72 44.89 19.59 -33.00
CA GLY A 72 45.85 19.14 -34.02
C GLY A 72 45.56 17.69 -34.40
N ALA A 73 46.34 16.74 -33.89
CA ALA A 73 46.18 15.30 -34.10
C ALA A 73 45.97 14.49 -32.80
N GLU A 74 45.87 15.15 -31.64
CA GLU A 74 45.79 14.49 -30.33
C GLU A 74 44.41 14.66 -29.69
N LEU A 75 43.90 13.57 -29.10
CA LEU A 75 42.67 13.56 -28.30
C LEU A 75 42.98 14.11 -26.90
N VAL A 76 42.24 15.14 -26.49
CA VAL A 76 42.47 15.84 -25.23
C VAL A 76 41.64 15.21 -24.11
N GLN A 77 42.26 14.89 -22.98
CA GLN A 77 41.58 14.26 -21.84
C GLN A 77 40.85 15.29 -20.94
N ASP A 78 39.80 14.85 -20.24
CA ASP A 78 38.96 15.71 -19.39
C ASP A 78 39.71 16.38 -18.23
N THR A 79 40.79 15.76 -17.75
CA THR A 79 41.65 16.24 -16.66
C THR A 79 42.68 17.27 -17.10
N GLU A 80 42.89 17.43 -18.41
CA GLU A 80 43.84 18.41 -18.94
C GLU A 80 43.30 19.84 -18.79
N LYS A 81 44.24 20.80 -18.68
CA LYS A 81 43.90 22.22 -18.64
C LYS A 81 43.70 22.74 -20.05
N VAL A 82 42.66 23.53 -20.25
CA VAL A 82 42.38 24.16 -21.53
C VAL A 82 43.44 25.22 -21.81
N SER A 83 43.93 25.27 -23.04
CA SER A 83 44.87 26.29 -23.51
C SER A 83 44.33 27.01 -24.74
N CYS A 84 44.76 28.26 -24.96
CA CYS A 84 44.29 29.05 -26.09
C CYS A 84 44.57 28.34 -27.42
N GLY A 85 43.56 28.31 -28.31
CA GLY A 85 43.68 27.69 -29.62
C GLY A 85 42.37 27.11 -30.13
N CYS A 86 42.48 26.37 -31.23
CA CYS A 86 41.34 25.79 -31.93
C CYS A 86 41.21 24.30 -31.59
N TYR A 87 40.00 23.86 -31.22
CA TYR A 87 39.67 22.46 -30.89
C TYR A 87 38.61 21.95 -31.86
N LEU A 88 38.84 20.78 -32.43
CA LEU A 88 37.84 20.07 -33.23
C LEU A 88 36.95 19.25 -32.28
N LEU A 89 35.65 19.50 -32.33
CA LEU A 89 34.65 18.65 -31.68
C LEU A 89 34.25 17.52 -32.63
N VAL A 90 34.55 16.30 -32.23
CA VAL A 90 34.00 15.06 -32.80
C VAL A 90 32.91 14.55 -31.86
N VAL A 91 31.70 14.41 -32.38
CA VAL A 91 30.61 13.75 -31.63
C VAL A 91 30.73 12.26 -31.91
N SER A 92 31.17 11.50 -30.92
CA SER A 92 31.31 10.05 -31.04
C SER A 92 30.48 9.34 -29.98
N LEU A 93 29.77 8.31 -30.40
CA LEU A 93 29.15 7.35 -29.48
C LEU A 93 30.21 6.37 -28.94
N ASP A 94 31.36 6.25 -29.60
CA ASP A 94 32.40 5.26 -29.30
C ASP A 94 33.02 5.47 -27.90
N GLY A 95 33.17 6.72 -27.44
CA GLY A 95 33.65 7.01 -26.08
C GLY A 95 32.68 6.59 -24.97
N ALA A 96 31.40 6.36 -25.30
CA ALA A 96 30.42 5.69 -24.44
C ALA A 96 30.32 4.17 -24.72
N CYS A 97 30.83 3.72 -25.87
CA CYS A 97 30.91 2.33 -26.31
C CYS A 97 32.27 1.67 -26.06
N ASP A 98 33.19 2.30 -25.31
CA ASP A 98 34.44 1.65 -24.90
C ASP A 98 34.09 0.43 -24.03
N ASP A 99 34.03 -0.70 -24.75
CA ASP A 99 33.63 -2.05 -24.38
C ASP A 99 32.26 -2.21 -23.68
N PRO A 100 31.25 -2.81 -24.34
CA PRO A 100 30.06 -3.32 -23.64
C PRO A 100 30.42 -4.35 -22.54
N GLU A 101 31.65 -4.87 -22.54
CA GLU A 101 32.19 -5.79 -21.54
C GLU A 101 33.06 -5.12 -20.44
N ASN A 102 33.51 -3.85 -20.57
CA ASN A 102 34.46 -3.21 -19.63
C ASN A 102 34.05 -1.80 -19.10
N GLY A 103 33.00 -1.18 -19.61
CA GLY A 103 32.40 0.00 -18.97
C GLY A 103 31.63 -0.36 -17.69
N THR A 104 31.60 0.49 -16.67
CA THR A 104 30.67 0.29 -15.54
C THR A 104 29.23 0.46 -16.02
N SER A 105 28.28 -0.34 -15.51
CA SER A 105 26.86 -0.24 -15.87
C SER A 105 26.30 1.18 -15.70
N GLU A 106 26.79 1.90 -14.70
CA GLU A 106 26.46 3.31 -14.44
C GLU A 106 26.82 4.24 -15.61
N ARG A 107 27.97 4.03 -16.26
CA ARG A 107 28.39 4.82 -17.42
C ARG A 107 27.50 4.55 -18.64
N ARG A 108 27.11 3.29 -18.86
CA ARG A 108 26.20 2.91 -19.95
C ARG A 108 24.80 3.50 -19.75
N ILE A 109 24.29 3.47 -18.52
CA ILE A 109 23.02 4.12 -18.16
C ILE A 109 23.11 5.64 -18.35
N ALA A 110 24.21 6.28 -17.89
CA ALA A 110 24.41 7.71 -18.08
C ALA A 110 24.48 8.10 -19.56
N ALA A 111 25.11 7.28 -20.39
CA ALA A 111 25.12 7.46 -21.85
C ALA A 111 23.71 7.31 -22.45
N LEU A 112 22.94 6.29 -22.05
CA LEU A 112 21.54 6.10 -22.49
C LEU A 112 20.65 7.30 -22.14
N HIS A 113 20.82 7.89 -20.95
CA HIS A 113 20.09 9.10 -20.57
C HIS A 113 20.56 10.33 -21.34
N ALA A 114 21.88 10.44 -21.58
CA ALA A 114 22.44 11.55 -22.35
C ALA A 114 21.98 11.53 -23.81
N LEU A 115 21.77 10.36 -24.41
CA LEU A 115 21.29 10.24 -25.80
C LEU A 115 19.98 10.97 -26.07
N VAL A 116 19.12 11.08 -25.06
CA VAL A 116 17.83 11.79 -25.16
C VAL A 116 18.04 13.24 -25.60
N GLY A 117 19.12 13.88 -25.16
CA GLY A 117 19.47 15.25 -25.55
C GLY A 117 19.95 15.41 -26.99
N LEU A 118 20.44 14.33 -27.63
CA LEU A 118 20.93 14.35 -29.01
C LEU A 118 19.83 14.19 -30.07
N GLY A 119 18.63 13.77 -29.65
CA GLY A 119 17.47 13.55 -30.51
C GLY A 119 17.49 12.23 -31.31
N SER A 120 16.42 11.99 -32.06
CA SER A 120 16.14 10.74 -32.78
C SER A 120 17.02 10.60 -34.05
N ARG A 121 18.22 10.04 -33.91
CA ARG A 121 19.10 9.65 -35.03
C ARG A 121 19.11 8.13 -35.18
N SER A 122 19.13 7.61 -36.41
CA SER A 122 19.12 6.15 -36.68
C SER A 122 20.22 5.40 -35.95
N ALA A 123 21.44 5.94 -35.95
CA ALA A 123 22.58 5.36 -35.22
C ALA A 123 22.38 5.30 -33.70
N ALA A 124 21.65 6.25 -33.11
CA ALA A 124 21.32 6.22 -31.69
C ALA A 124 20.30 5.12 -31.37
N ILE A 125 19.32 4.91 -32.25
CA ILE A 125 18.30 3.86 -32.11
C ILE A 125 18.94 2.46 -32.21
N ASP A 126 19.84 2.26 -33.19
CA ASP A 126 20.56 0.99 -33.35
C ASP A 126 21.42 0.66 -32.12
N TRP A 127 22.06 1.68 -31.54
CA TRP A 127 22.81 1.51 -30.29
C TRP A 127 21.92 1.15 -29.10
N VAL A 128 20.81 1.88 -28.90
CA VAL A 128 19.84 1.59 -27.84
C VAL A 128 19.32 0.16 -27.95
N PHE A 129 19.08 -0.31 -29.18
CA PHE A 129 18.71 -1.69 -29.41
C PHE A 129 19.83 -2.70 -29.10
N GLY A 130 21.09 -2.36 -29.34
CA GLY A 130 22.24 -3.16 -28.90
C GLY A 130 22.28 -3.32 -27.38
N CYS A 131 21.91 -2.28 -26.64
CA CYS A 131 21.81 -2.33 -25.17
C CYS A 131 20.73 -3.28 -24.64
N PHE A 132 19.84 -3.84 -25.48
CA PHE A 132 18.92 -4.90 -25.05
C PHE A 132 19.65 -6.22 -24.78
N GLU A 133 20.83 -6.40 -25.38
CA GLU A 133 21.67 -7.59 -25.23
C GLU A 133 22.67 -7.51 -24.07
N ASP A 134 22.70 -6.37 -23.38
CA ASP A 134 23.55 -6.11 -22.22
C ASP A 134 23.29 -7.12 -21.10
N GLU A 135 24.33 -7.48 -20.34
CA GLU A 135 24.21 -8.41 -19.22
C GLU A 135 23.44 -7.80 -18.03
N ASP A 136 23.56 -6.49 -17.84
CA ASP A 136 22.94 -5.77 -16.74
C ASP A 136 21.47 -5.46 -17.01
N GLU A 137 20.58 -5.83 -16.06
CA GLU A 137 19.15 -5.57 -16.18
C GLU A 137 18.81 -4.08 -16.15
N ASP A 138 19.56 -3.28 -15.39
CA ASP A 138 19.34 -1.85 -15.28
C ASP A 138 19.68 -1.12 -16.58
N VAL A 139 20.75 -1.56 -17.26
CA VAL A 139 21.10 -1.04 -18.60
C VAL A 139 20.02 -1.39 -19.62
N ARG A 140 19.51 -2.63 -19.62
CA ARG A 140 18.41 -3.03 -20.52
C ARG A 140 17.14 -2.22 -20.25
N ASN A 141 16.80 -1.97 -18.99
CA ASN A 141 15.65 -1.16 -18.62
C ASN A 141 15.83 0.31 -19.03
N ALA A 142 17.02 0.88 -18.81
CA ALA A 142 17.36 2.22 -19.28
C ALA A 142 17.24 2.30 -20.82
N ALA A 143 17.66 1.26 -21.55
CA ALA A 143 17.51 1.21 -23.00
C ALA A 143 16.06 1.26 -23.46
N VAL A 144 15.16 0.51 -22.80
CA VAL A 144 13.72 0.58 -23.08
C VAL A 144 13.17 1.99 -22.82
N GLN A 145 13.55 2.62 -21.71
CA GLN A 145 13.10 3.98 -21.36
C GLN A 145 13.65 5.04 -22.33
N THR A 146 14.92 4.94 -22.71
CA THR A 146 15.54 5.83 -23.71
C THR A 146 14.85 5.68 -25.06
N LEU A 147 14.53 4.45 -25.49
CA LEU A 147 13.79 4.23 -26.73
C LEU A 147 12.40 4.88 -26.68
N ALA A 148 11.70 4.78 -25.53
CA ALA A 148 10.41 5.43 -25.30
C ALA A 148 10.45 6.97 -25.37
N GLN A 149 11.59 7.58 -25.02
CA GLN A 149 11.78 9.04 -25.09
C GLN A 149 12.26 9.52 -26.46
N LEU A 150 12.99 8.69 -27.19
CA LEU A 150 13.56 9.03 -28.51
C LEU A 150 12.60 8.81 -29.67
N THR A 151 11.54 8.02 -29.47
CA THR A 151 10.65 7.61 -30.55
C THR A 151 9.20 7.97 -30.24
N GLU A 152 8.46 8.35 -31.28
CA GLU A 152 7.03 8.59 -31.17
C GLU A 152 6.29 7.25 -31.03
N ARG A 153 5.23 7.27 -30.23
CA ARG A 153 4.34 6.13 -30.11
C ARG A 153 3.71 5.81 -31.46
N GLY A 154 3.70 4.54 -31.85
CA GLY A 154 3.15 4.07 -33.12
C GLY A 154 4.12 4.10 -34.30
N ASP A 155 5.41 4.41 -34.09
CA ASP A 155 6.40 4.32 -35.17
C ASP A 155 6.54 2.88 -35.67
N ARG A 156 5.98 2.60 -36.85
CA ARG A 156 5.96 1.28 -37.48
C ARG A 156 7.35 0.69 -37.69
N LYS A 157 8.39 1.50 -37.92
CA LYS A 157 9.75 0.97 -38.10
C LYS A 157 10.28 0.42 -36.78
N ILE A 158 10.02 1.12 -35.68
CA ILE A 158 10.43 0.72 -34.33
C ILE A 158 9.63 -0.49 -33.86
N VAL A 159 8.31 -0.49 -34.07
CA VAL A 159 7.45 -1.64 -33.75
C VAL A 159 7.93 -2.89 -34.50
N ASN A 160 8.21 -2.80 -35.81
CA ASN A 160 8.73 -3.94 -36.57
C ASN A 160 10.10 -4.43 -36.07
N ALA A 161 10.99 -3.50 -35.72
CA ALA A 161 12.31 -3.82 -35.16
C ALA A 161 12.23 -4.45 -33.75
N LEU A 162 11.18 -4.15 -32.99
CA LEU A 162 10.89 -4.79 -31.71
C LEU A 162 10.24 -6.16 -31.89
N VAL A 163 9.32 -6.30 -32.84
CA VAL A 163 8.68 -7.58 -33.20
C VAL A 163 9.73 -8.60 -33.65
N SER A 164 10.72 -8.21 -34.46
CA SER A 164 11.79 -9.12 -34.86
C SER A 164 12.65 -9.60 -33.67
N ARG A 165 12.84 -8.75 -32.66
CA ARG A 165 13.56 -9.09 -31.42
C ARG A 165 12.80 -10.03 -30.49
N LEU A 166 11.50 -10.21 -30.69
CA LEU A 166 10.76 -11.26 -29.98
C LEU A 166 11.22 -12.66 -30.37
N GLU A 167 11.86 -12.86 -31.53
CA GLU A 167 12.42 -14.14 -31.96
C GLU A 167 13.88 -14.35 -31.51
N HIS A 168 14.44 -13.42 -30.73
CA HIS A 168 15.84 -13.49 -30.32
C HIS A 168 16.11 -14.68 -29.39
N GLY A 169 17.28 -15.32 -29.55
CA GLY A 169 17.66 -16.52 -28.78
C GLY A 169 17.78 -16.26 -27.27
N ARG A 170 18.29 -15.07 -26.89
CA ARG A 170 18.40 -14.63 -25.50
C ARG A 170 17.05 -14.15 -24.96
N TRP A 171 16.60 -14.71 -23.84
CA TRP A 171 15.27 -14.47 -23.27
C TRP A 171 15.07 -13.07 -22.73
N PHE A 172 16.12 -12.45 -22.19
CA PHE A 172 16.06 -11.10 -21.64
C PHE A 172 15.90 -10.05 -22.74
N VAL A 173 16.39 -10.31 -23.95
CA VAL A 173 16.12 -9.48 -25.14
C VAL A 173 14.64 -9.55 -25.51
N ARG A 174 14.06 -10.76 -25.52
CA ARG A 174 12.61 -10.93 -25.75
C ARG A 174 11.79 -10.19 -24.70
N LYS A 175 12.17 -10.30 -23.41
CA LYS A 175 11.53 -9.56 -22.30
C LYS A 175 11.64 -8.04 -22.51
N ALA A 176 12.82 -7.51 -22.83
CA ALA A 176 13.02 -6.08 -23.09
C ALA A 176 12.19 -5.60 -24.29
N ALA A 177 12.13 -6.39 -25.37
CA ALA A 177 11.30 -6.10 -26.53
C ALA A 177 9.80 -6.06 -26.19
N LEU A 178 9.30 -6.99 -25.35
CA LEU A 178 7.91 -6.96 -24.86
C LEU A 178 7.62 -5.71 -24.03
N SER A 179 8.54 -5.33 -23.14
CA SER A 179 8.43 -4.10 -22.34
C SER A 179 8.40 -2.84 -23.20
N ALA A 180 9.24 -2.79 -24.24
CA ALA A 180 9.27 -1.67 -25.18
C ALA A 180 8.01 -1.63 -26.06
N LEU A 181 7.56 -2.77 -26.61
CA LEU A 181 6.31 -2.85 -27.38
C LEU A 181 5.12 -2.32 -26.58
N CYS A 182 5.04 -2.68 -25.31
CA CYS A 182 4.00 -2.21 -24.40
C CYS A 182 3.94 -0.68 -24.27
N GLN A 183 5.08 0.02 -24.34
CA GLN A 183 5.17 1.47 -24.20
C GLN A 183 5.01 2.20 -25.54
N LEU A 184 5.56 1.62 -26.60
CA LEU A 184 5.75 2.27 -27.90
C LEU A 184 4.68 1.94 -28.93
N SER A 185 3.95 0.84 -28.79
CA SER A 185 2.91 0.48 -29.76
C SER A 185 1.60 1.21 -29.47
N ASP A 186 0.84 1.48 -30.52
CA ASP A 186 -0.53 1.94 -30.37
C ASP A 186 -1.40 0.84 -29.77
N ARG A 187 -2.37 1.26 -28.96
CA ARG A 187 -3.33 0.31 -28.40
C ARG A 187 -4.17 -0.26 -29.53
N GLY A 188 -4.23 -1.59 -29.61
CA GLY A 188 -4.92 -2.31 -30.69
C GLY A 188 -4.06 -2.57 -31.92
N ASP A 189 -2.75 -2.30 -31.89
CA ASP A 189 -1.86 -2.67 -33.00
C ASP A 189 -1.89 -4.20 -33.23
N PRO A 190 -2.42 -4.67 -34.38
CA PRO A 190 -2.63 -6.08 -34.63
C PRO A 190 -1.32 -6.86 -34.78
N ASP A 191 -0.26 -6.24 -35.27
CA ASP A 191 1.03 -6.89 -35.48
C ASP A 191 1.76 -7.05 -34.15
N ALA A 192 1.72 -6.01 -33.30
CA ALA A 192 2.26 -6.08 -31.94
C ALA A 192 1.49 -7.10 -31.08
N ILE A 193 0.15 -7.12 -31.15
CA ILE A 193 -0.68 -8.10 -30.43
C ILE A 193 -0.38 -9.53 -30.90
N ARG A 194 -0.34 -9.78 -32.21
CA ARG A 194 -0.07 -11.13 -32.76
C ARG A 194 1.29 -11.64 -32.31
N ALA A 195 2.33 -10.81 -32.42
CA ALA A 195 3.68 -11.18 -32.02
C ALA A 195 3.79 -11.42 -30.51
N THR A 196 3.11 -10.60 -29.70
CA THR A 196 3.04 -10.77 -28.24
C THR A 196 2.31 -12.06 -27.84
N CYS A 197 1.17 -12.36 -28.48
CA CYS A 197 0.45 -13.62 -28.29
C CYS A 197 1.34 -14.84 -28.59
N GLY A 198 2.19 -14.75 -29.61
CA GLY A 198 3.17 -15.80 -29.94
C GLY A 198 4.24 -16.04 -28.87
N ARG A 199 4.34 -15.20 -27.83
CA ARG A 199 5.25 -15.37 -26.67
C ARG A 199 4.56 -15.86 -25.40
N LEU A 200 3.25 -16.09 -25.43
CA LEU A 200 2.52 -16.63 -24.27
C LEU A 200 2.89 -18.08 -23.94
N GLU A 201 3.49 -18.82 -24.88
CA GLU A 201 3.99 -20.19 -24.71
C GLU A 201 5.54 -20.26 -24.68
N ASP A 202 6.22 -19.13 -24.42
CA ASP A 202 7.68 -19.10 -24.36
C ASP A 202 8.23 -20.09 -23.33
N ARG A 203 9.40 -20.67 -23.61
CA ARG A 203 10.07 -21.63 -22.72
C ARG A 203 10.29 -21.06 -21.32
N LEU A 204 10.58 -19.76 -21.22
CA LEU A 204 10.88 -19.10 -19.96
C LEU A 204 9.68 -18.29 -19.45
N SER A 205 9.40 -18.47 -18.17
CA SER A 205 8.26 -17.86 -17.50
C SER A 205 8.32 -16.34 -17.40
N ASP A 206 9.52 -15.76 -17.34
CA ASP A 206 9.67 -14.30 -17.33
C ASP A 206 9.20 -13.67 -18.64
N VAL A 207 9.44 -14.35 -19.77
CA VAL A 207 8.96 -13.91 -21.09
C VAL A 207 7.46 -14.09 -21.19
N ARG A 208 6.91 -15.24 -20.75
CA ARG A 208 5.45 -15.46 -20.73
C ARG A 208 4.74 -14.42 -19.87
N ARG A 209 5.27 -14.12 -18.68
CA ARG A 209 4.74 -13.09 -17.77
C ARG A 209 4.81 -11.70 -18.42
N ALA A 210 5.94 -11.35 -19.03
CA ALA A 210 6.09 -10.07 -19.73
C ALA A 210 5.11 -9.95 -20.91
N ALA A 211 4.86 -11.05 -21.64
CA ALA A 211 3.92 -11.08 -22.75
C ALA A 211 2.48 -10.84 -22.26
N VAL A 212 2.07 -11.52 -21.18
CA VAL A 212 0.77 -11.28 -20.54
C VAL A 212 0.63 -9.82 -20.08
N GLN A 213 1.65 -9.27 -19.43
CA GLN A 213 1.64 -7.87 -18.97
C GLN A 213 1.59 -6.87 -20.14
N ALA A 214 2.31 -7.13 -21.23
CA ALA A 214 2.26 -6.31 -22.43
C ALA A 214 0.85 -6.32 -23.07
N LEU A 215 0.20 -7.48 -23.14
CA LEU A 215 -1.18 -7.59 -23.65
C LEU A 215 -2.18 -6.77 -22.82
N SER A 216 -1.96 -6.62 -21.51
CA SER A 216 -2.85 -5.78 -20.67
C SER A 216 -2.91 -4.32 -21.15
N ASN A 217 -1.88 -3.80 -21.81
CA ASN A 217 -1.80 -2.43 -22.29
C ASN A 217 -2.02 -2.32 -23.80
N LEU A 218 -1.57 -3.33 -24.55
CA LEU A 218 -1.72 -3.39 -26.01
C LEU A 218 -3.15 -3.72 -26.43
N ALA A 219 -3.85 -4.60 -25.70
CA ALA A 219 -5.16 -5.08 -26.13
C ALA A 219 -6.25 -4.01 -26.00
N VAL A 220 -7.14 -3.99 -26.97
CA VAL A 220 -8.41 -3.26 -26.86
C VAL A 220 -9.34 -4.07 -25.94
N PRO A 221 -10.02 -3.43 -24.96
CA PRO A 221 -10.96 -4.14 -24.12
C PRO A 221 -12.06 -4.81 -24.95
N GLY A 222 -12.32 -6.09 -24.70
CA GLY A 222 -13.30 -6.89 -25.43
C GLY A 222 -12.75 -7.62 -26.65
N ASP A 223 -11.45 -7.56 -26.94
CA ASP A 223 -10.85 -8.38 -28.01
C ASP A 223 -10.91 -9.88 -27.64
N SER A 224 -11.85 -10.59 -28.24
CA SER A 224 -12.10 -12.01 -27.95
C SER A 224 -10.89 -12.90 -28.23
N ASN A 225 -10.05 -12.57 -29.21
CA ASN A 225 -8.87 -13.38 -29.53
C ASN A 225 -7.82 -13.28 -28.42
N VAL A 226 -7.59 -12.07 -27.92
CA VAL A 226 -6.66 -11.84 -26.80
C VAL A 226 -7.21 -12.45 -25.52
N VAL A 227 -8.51 -12.32 -25.27
CA VAL A 227 -9.18 -12.93 -24.11
C VAL A 227 -9.01 -14.45 -24.10
N VAL A 228 -9.23 -15.12 -25.23
CA VAL A 228 -9.04 -16.58 -25.35
C VAL A 228 -7.58 -16.95 -25.14
N ALA A 229 -6.64 -16.20 -25.75
CA ALA A 229 -5.21 -16.45 -25.60
C ALA A 229 -4.74 -16.29 -24.14
N VAL A 230 -5.12 -15.21 -23.46
CA VAL A 230 -4.75 -14.98 -22.04
C VAL A 230 -5.47 -15.98 -21.13
N SER A 231 -6.69 -16.41 -21.47
CA SER A 231 -7.39 -17.46 -20.73
C SER A 231 -6.61 -18.78 -20.75
N ALA A 232 -5.96 -19.14 -21.87
CA ALA A 232 -5.07 -20.30 -21.94
C ALA A 232 -3.89 -20.22 -20.96
N VAL A 233 -3.37 -19.01 -20.70
CA VAL A 233 -2.27 -18.80 -19.76
C VAL A 233 -2.67 -19.07 -18.30
N LEU A 234 -3.97 -19.18 -17.98
CA LEU A 234 -4.41 -19.67 -16.67
C LEU A 234 -3.95 -21.12 -16.40
N GLU A 235 -3.60 -21.88 -17.44
CA GLU A 235 -3.07 -23.25 -17.32
C GLU A 235 -1.57 -23.31 -17.05
N ASP A 236 -0.88 -22.16 -16.99
CA ASP A 236 0.56 -22.08 -16.76
C ASP A 236 0.98 -22.80 -15.47
N GLY A 237 2.18 -23.40 -15.49
CA GLY A 237 2.74 -24.10 -14.33
C GLY A 237 3.05 -23.18 -13.15
N LEU A 238 3.44 -21.92 -13.39
CA LEU A 238 3.87 -20.98 -12.35
C LEU A 238 2.74 -20.08 -11.88
N SER A 239 2.68 -19.86 -10.56
CA SER A 239 1.66 -19.01 -9.91
C SER A 239 1.73 -17.55 -10.34
N ASP A 240 2.94 -17.02 -10.59
CA ASP A 240 3.11 -15.62 -10.98
C ASP A 240 2.56 -15.33 -12.36
N VAL A 241 2.75 -16.26 -13.31
CA VAL A 241 2.21 -16.16 -14.66
C VAL A 241 0.68 -16.27 -14.63
N ARG A 242 0.12 -17.23 -13.88
CA ARG A 242 -1.35 -17.33 -13.70
C ARG A 242 -1.94 -16.08 -13.07
N ARG A 243 -1.29 -15.50 -12.06
CA ARG A 243 -1.73 -14.25 -11.43
C ARG A 243 -1.70 -13.08 -12.40
N ALA A 244 -0.65 -12.97 -13.22
CA ALA A 244 -0.60 -11.97 -14.29
C ALA A 244 -1.74 -12.17 -15.30
N ALA A 245 -2.08 -13.42 -15.64
CA ALA A 245 -3.18 -13.72 -16.55
C ALA A 245 -4.55 -13.33 -15.96
N VAL A 246 -4.80 -13.64 -14.68
CA VAL A 246 -6.02 -13.19 -13.97
C VAL A 246 -6.14 -11.66 -13.99
N GLN A 247 -5.05 -10.95 -13.67
CA GLN A 247 -5.05 -9.48 -13.67
C GLN A 247 -5.26 -8.91 -15.08
N THR A 248 -4.65 -9.53 -16.08
CA THR A 248 -4.77 -9.11 -17.48
C THR A 248 -6.19 -9.31 -17.97
N LEU A 249 -6.81 -10.47 -17.71
CA LEU A 249 -8.22 -10.73 -18.03
C LEU A 249 -9.11 -9.64 -17.42
N CYS A 250 -8.94 -9.30 -16.14
CA CYS A 250 -9.68 -8.22 -15.49
C CYS A 250 -9.57 -6.86 -16.22
N ASN A 251 -8.44 -6.58 -16.87
CA ASN A 251 -8.18 -5.32 -17.56
C ASN A 251 -8.68 -5.32 -19.01
N ILE A 252 -8.67 -6.47 -19.68
CA ILE A 252 -8.98 -6.59 -21.12
C ILE A 252 -10.39 -7.12 -21.40
N THR A 253 -11.05 -7.77 -20.44
CA THR A 253 -12.43 -8.26 -20.64
C THR A 253 -13.43 -7.17 -20.29
N LEU A 254 -14.44 -6.99 -21.14
CA LEU A 254 -15.65 -6.27 -20.73
C LEU A 254 -16.38 -7.11 -19.68
N ARG A 255 -16.88 -6.46 -18.62
CA ARG A 255 -17.64 -7.17 -17.58
C ARG A 255 -18.84 -7.88 -18.22
N GLY A 256 -19.05 -9.14 -17.86
CA GLY A 256 -20.17 -9.94 -18.37
C GLY A 256 -19.98 -10.50 -19.78
N ASP A 257 -18.80 -10.36 -20.39
CA ASP A 257 -18.52 -10.93 -21.72
C ASP A 257 -18.63 -12.47 -21.68
N LYS A 258 -19.71 -13.00 -22.26
CA LYS A 258 -20.03 -14.44 -22.28
C LYS A 258 -18.89 -15.29 -22.83
N ALA A 259 -18.19 -14.83 -23.87
CA ALA A 259 -17.08 -15.60 -24.44
C ALA A 259 -15.91 -15.72 -23.44
N ALA A 260 -15.61 -14.64 -22.72
CA ALA A 260 -14.63 -14.65 -21.64
C ALA A 260 -15.07 -15.56 -20.48
N LEU A 261 -16.35 -15.47 -20.09
CA LEU A 261 -16.91 -16.30 -19.02
C LEU A 261 -16.80 -17.80 -19.36
N ASP A 262 -17.17 -18.19 -20.58
CA ASP A 262 -17.11 -19.58 -21.04
C ASP A 262 -15.67 -20.09 -21.15
N ALA A 263 -14.73 -19.26 -21.65
CA ALA A 263 -13.32 -19.60 -21.71
C ALA A 263 -12.72 -19.85 -20.31
N VAL A 264 -13.06 -19.02 -19.32
CA VAL A 264 -12.60 -19.22 -17.93
C VAL A 264 -13.30 -20.43 -17.30
N LYS A 265 -14.61 -20.59 -17.50
CA LYS A 265 -15.40 -21.70 -16.95
C LYS A 265 -14.93 -23.07 -17.42
N ALA A 266 -14.42 -23.18 -18.66
CA ALA A 266 -13.83 -24.43 -19.18
C ALA A 266 -12.71 -24.98 -18.28
N ARG A 267 -12.04 -24.12 -17.49
CA ARG A 267 -10.90 -24.49 -16.61
C ARG A 267 -11.33 -24.90 -15.20
N PHE A 268 -12.62 -24.85 -14.89
CA PHE A 268 -13.13 -25.25 -13.58
C PHE A 268 -12.98 -26.74 -13.28
N GLN A 269 -12.79 -27.58 -14.29
CA GLN A 269 -12.57 -29.02 -14.14
C GLN A 269 -11.15 -29.44 -14.50
N HIS A 270 -10.22 -28.48 -14.63
CA HIS A 270 -8.84 -28.77 -15.00
C HIS A 270 -8.15 -29.68 -13.95
N VAL A 271 -7.28 -30.58 -14.41
CA VAL A 271 -6.65 -31.61 -13.56
C VAL A 271 -5.84 -30.99 -12.41
N ARG A 272 -5.14 -29.88 -12.68
CA ARG A 272 -4.33 -29.14 -11.70
C ARG A 272 -5.20 -28.18 -10.88
N TRP A 273 -5.20 -28.34 -9.56
CA TRP A 273 -5.94 -27.47 -8.64
C TRP A 273 -5.56 -25.97 -8.72
N PRO A 274 -4.30 -25.56 -8.97
CA PRO A 274 -3.97 -24.15 -9.05
C PRO A 274 -4.59 -23.46 -10.28
N VAL A 275 -4.85 -24.21 -11.34
CA VAL A 275 -5.55 -23.73 -12.54
C VAL A 275 -7.03 -23.52 -12.25
N ARG A 276 -7.66 -24.49 -11.57
CA ARG A 276 -9.06 -24.35 -11.12
C ARG A 276 -9.22 -23.14 -10.20
N GLN A 277 -8.28 -22.94 -9.27
CA GLN A 277 -8.26 -21.77 -8.39
C GLN A 277 -8.15 -20.47 -9.18
N ALA A 278 -7.18 -20.38 -10.12
CA ALA A 278 -6.99 -19.19 -10.95
C ALA A 278 -8.22 -18.88 -11.81
N ALA A 279 -8.89 -19.93 -12.33
CA ALA A 279 -10.13 -19.78 -13.07
C ALA A 279 -11.26 -19.21 -12.18
N VAL A 280 -11.43 -19.70 -10.95
CA VAL A 280 -12.41 -19.14 -10.00
C VAL A 280 -12.10 -17.68 -9.66
N GLN A 281 -10.82 -17.33 -9.47
CA GLN A 281 -10.40 -15.95 -9.26
C GLN A 281 -10.66 -15.05 -10.47
N ALA A 282 -10.37 -15.53 -11.68
CA ALA A 282 -10.66 -14.79 -12.89
C ALA A 282 -12.18 -14.56 -13.02
N MET A 283 -12.98 -15.60 -12.80
CA MET A 283 -14.45 -15.53 -12.86
C MET A 283 -15.02 -14.44 -11.96
N SER A 284 -14.52 -14.31 -10.73
CA SER A 284 -15.01 -13.28 -9.80
C SER A 284 -14.68 -11.85 -10.20
N LYS A 285 -13.66 -11.65 -11.04
CA LYS A 285 -13.26 -10.31 -11.53
C LYS A 285 -13.93 -9.91 -12.83
N ILE A 286 -14.23 -10.88 -13.70
CA ILE A 286 -14.79 -10.63 -15.04
C ILE A 286 -16.32 -10.73 -15.10
N ALA A 287 -16.94 -11.48 -14.19
CA ALA A 287 -18.40 -11.60 -14.15
C ALA A 287 -19.07 -10.29 -13.74
N GLU A 288 -20.30 -10.08 -14.24
CA GLU A 288 -21.15 -9.00 -13.75
C GLU A 288 -21.57 -9.27 -12.30
N PRO A 289 -21.56 -8.23 -11.43
CA PRO A 289 -22.11 -8.35 -10.08
C PRO A 289 -23.57 -8.82 -10.13
N GLY A 290 -23.88 -9.90 -9.41
CA GLY A 290 -25.20 -10.51 -9.38
C GLY A 290 -25.48 -11.50 -10.51
N ASP A 291 -24.52 -11.82 -11.38
CA ASP A 291 -24.72 -12.86 -12.40
C ASP A 291 -24.90 -14.24 -11.75
N ARG A 292 -26.17 -14.66 -11.70
CA ARG A 292 -26.59 -15.91 -11.08
C ARG A 292 -25.95 -17.13 -11.73
N GLN A 293 -25.70 -17.12 -13.04
CA GLN A 293 -25.10 -18.27 -13.71
C GLN A 293 -23.65 -18.46 -13.29
N SER A 294 -22.87 -17.38 -13.26
CA SER A 294 -21.49 -17.43 -12.80
C SER A 294 -21.40 -17.72 -11.29
N ILE A 295 -22.28 -17.14 -10.46
CA ILE A 295 -22.33 -17.43 -9.02
C ILE A 295 -22.60 -18.92 -8.79
N CYS A 296 -23.60 -19.52 -9.46
CA CYS A 296 -23.87 -20.95 -9.36
C CYS A 296 -22.69 -21.82 -9.85
N ALA A 297 -22.02 -21.41 -10.94
CA ALA A 297 -20.87 -22.14 -11.47
C ALA A 297 -19.68 -22.14 -10.49
N VAL A 298 -19.43 -21.02 -9.81
CA VAL A 298 -18.43 -20.91 -8.75
C VAL A 298 -18.86 -21.67 -7.49
N TYR A 299 -20.14 -21.57 -7.10
CA TYR A 299 -20.67 -22.29 -5.94
C TYR A 299 -20.48 -23.81 -6.07
N ALA A 300 -20.64 -24.36 -7.27
CA ALA A 300 -20.36 -25.77 -7.56
C ALA A 300 -18.87 -26.18 -7.38
N ARG A 301 -17.96 -25.23 -7.09
CA ARG A 301 -16.55 -25.50 -6.72
C ARG A 301 -16.35 -25.62 -5.22
N LEU A 302 -17.38 -25.49 -4.39
CA LEU A 302 -17.33 -25.82 -2.97
C LEU A 302 -17.16 -27.33 -2.71
N GLU A 303 -17.49 -28.16 -3.69
CA GLU A 303 -17.29 -29.61 -3.66
C GLU A 303 -15.92 -30.03 -4.23
N ASP A 304 -15.03 -29.08 -4.54
CA ASP A 304 -13.71 -29.37 -5.11
C ASP A 304 -12.84 -30.18 -4.13
N ARG A 305 -12.00 -31.08 -4.66
CA ARG A 305 -11.09 -31.90 -3.84
C ARG A 305 -10.06 -31.06 -3.08
N CYS A 306 -9.70 -29.89 -3.61
CA CYS A 306 -8.71 -29.00 -3.02
C CYS A 306 -9.36 -27.93 -2.15
N LEU A 307 -8.93 -27.84 -0.89
CA LEU A 307 -9.44 -26.86 0.06
C LEU A 307 -9.20 -25.41 -0.39
N ASP A 308 -8.08 -25.12 -1.05
CA ASP A 308 -7.78 -23.76 -1.54
C ASP A 308 -8.77 -23.32 -2.62
N VAL A 309 -9.18 -24.22 -3.52
CA VAL A 309 -10.22 -23.95 -4.52
C VAL A 309 -11.56 -23.66 -3.84
N ARG A 310 -11.94 -24.47 -2.83
CA ARG A 310 -13.18 -24.27 -2.07
C ARG A 310 -13.21 -22.93 -1.34
N ARG A 311 -12.12 -22.56 -0.66
CA ARG A 311 -11.99 -21.26 0.02
C ARG A 311 -12.04 -20.10 -0.97
N THR A 312 -11.39 -20.25 -2.12
CA THR A 312 -11.46 -19.26 -3.20
C THR A 312 -12.89 -19.14 -3.75
N ALA A 313 -13.64 -20.24 -3.87
CA ALA A 313 -15.03 -20.23 -4.30
C ALA A 313 -15.95 -19.47 -3.33
N VAL A 314 -15.81 -19.67 -2.01
CA VAL A 314 -16.55 -18.90 -0.99
C VAL A 314 -16.32 -17.40 -1.14
N ARG A 315 -15.04 -16.99 -1.27
CA ARG A 315 -14.69 -15.58 -1.46
C ARG A 315 -15.22 -15.03 -2.78
N ALA A 316 -15.08 -15.79 -3.86
CA ALA A 316 -15.56 -15.40 -5.19
C ALA A 316 -17.08 -15.21 -5.21
N VAL A 317 -17.85 -16.10 -4.57
CA VAL A 317 -19.32 -15.94 -4.42
C VAL A 317 -19.64 -14.62 -3.71
N ALA A 318 -18.91 -14.28 -2.63
CA ALA A 318 -19.13 -13.02 -1.91
C ALA A 318 -18.72 -11.76 -2.70
N GLU A 319 -17.67 -11.83 -3.52
CA GLU A 319 -17.27 -10.73 -4.42
C GLU A 319 -18.28 -10.51 -5.56
N MET A 320 -18.87 -11.59 -6.07
CA MET A 320 -19.78 -11.55 -7.20
C MET A 320 -21.22 -11.23 -6.80
N ALA A 321 -21.64 -11.61 -5.59
CA ALA A 321 -23.01 -11.37 -5.14
C ALA A 321 -23.26 -9.88 -4.85
N VAL A 322 -24.48 -9.43 -5.16
CA VAL A 322 -24.96 -8.11 -4.75
C VAL A 322 -25.35 -8.17 -3.27
N ARG A 323 -25.09 -7.10 -2.53
CA ARG A 323 -25.51 -7.00 -1.13
C ARG A 323 -27.04 -7.15 -1.03
N GLY A 324 -27.51 -8.01 -0.15
CA GLY A 324 -28.93 -8.35 0.00
C GLY A 324 -29.40 -9.51 -0.88
N ASP A 325 -28.54 -10.10 -1.72
CA ASP A 325 -28.90 -11.28 -2.51
C ASP A 325 -29.21 -12.48 -1.58
N SER A 326 -30.50 -12.76 -1.43
CA SER A 326 -31.01 -13.82 -0.58
C SER A 326 -30.55 -15.22 -1.02
N HIS A 327 -30.29 -15.41 -2.32
CA HIS A 327 -29.81 -16.69 -2.85
C HIS A 327 -28.34 -16.91 -2.48
N ALA A 328 -27.50 -15.89 -2.68
CA ALA A 328 -26.10 -15.93 -2.27
C ALA A 328 -25.95 -16.08 -0.76
N VAL A 329 -26.78 -15.39 0.03
CA VAL A 329 -26.84 -15.55 1.50
C VAL A 329 -27.14 -17.00 1.88
N SER A 330 -28.16 -17.61 1.27
CA SER A 330 -28.51 -19.03 1.53
C SER A 330 -27.37 -19.98 1.16
N MET A 331 -26.71 -19.75 0.02
CA MET A 331 -25.55 -20.52 -0.44
C MET A 331 -24.40 -20.49 0.58
N ILE A 332 -24.03 -19.31 1.07
CA ILE A 332 -22.95 -19.18 2.06
C ILE A 332 -23.37 -19.76 3.41
N CYS A 333 -24.62 -19.58 3.85
CA CYS A 333 -25.13 -20.21 5.07
C CYS A 333 -25.02 -21.74 5.03
N ALA A 334 -25.24 -22.38 3.88
CA ALA A 334 -25.07 -23.82 3.74
C ALA A 334 -23.62 -24.28 4.01
N CYS A 335 -22.62 -23.42 3.80
CA CYS A 335 -21.22 -23.72 4.05
C CYS A 335 -20.88 -23.83 5.56
N PHE A 336 -21.76 -23.37 6.45
CA PHE A 336 -21.59 -23.50 7.90
C PHE A 336 -21.78 -24.93 8.40
N ALA A 337 -22.43 -25.80 7.63
CA ALA A 337 -22.55 -27.22 7.94
C ALA A 337 -21.38 -28.06 7.40
N ASP A 338 -20.38 -27.42 6.78
CA ASP A 338 -19.27 -28.14 6.17
C ASP A 338 -18.38 -28.84 7.21
N LYS A 339 -17.84 -30.01 6.88
CA LYS A 339 -16.96 -30.78 7.77
C LYS A 339 -15.64 -30.05 8.07
N VAL A 340 -15.17 -29.19 7.18
CA VAL A 340 -13.86 -28.54 7.29
C VAL A 340 -13.99 -27.19 8.01
N PRO A 341 -13.36 -27.02 9.20
CA PRO A 341 -13.46 -25.78 9.97
C PRO A 341 -12.95 -24.54 9.23
N CYS A 342 -11.90 -24.68 8.41
CA CYS A 342 -11.36 -23.57 7.63
C CYS A 342 -12.35 -23.05 6.56
N LEU A 343 -13.27 -23.90 6.07
CA LEU A 343 -14.30 -23.45 5.13
C LEU A 343 -15.43 -22.74 5.87
N ARG A 344 -15.86 -23.29 7.02
CA ARG A 344 -16.85 -22.65 7.90
C ARG A 344 -16.38 -21.25 8.31
N GLU A 345 -15.12 -21.14 8.76
CA GLU A 345 -14.49 -19.87 9.13
C GLU A 345 -14.45 -18.89 7.96
N ALA A 346 -14.01 -19.31 6.77
CA ALA A 346 -13.96 -18.44 5.59
C ALA A 346 -15.34 -17.96 5.10
N SER A 347 -16.40 -18.72 5.40
CA SER A 347 -17.77 -18.41 5.03
C SER A 347 -18.38 -17.30 5.90
N VAL A 348 -17.87 -17.11 7.12
CA VAL A 348 -18.34 -16.09 8.06
C VAL A 348 -18.13 -14.66 7.54
N PRO A 349 -16.90 -14.22 7.18
CA PRO A 349 -16.70 -12.89 6.61
C PRO A 349 -17.34 -12.74 5.22
N ALA A 350 -17.42 -13.82 4.44
CA ALA A 350 -18.12 -13.84 3.16
C ALA A 350 -19.61 -13.51 3.32
N LEU A 351 -20.26 -14.07 4.36
CA LEU A 351 -21.65 -13.77 4.68
C LEU A 351 -21.84 -12.30 5.11
N ALA A 352 -20.92 -11.76 5.92
CA ALA A 352 -20.99 -10.36 6.36
C ALA A 352 -20.87 -9.34 5.20
N GLN A 353 -20.11 -9.70 4.17
CA GLN A 353 -19.98 -8.88 2.96
C GLN A 353 -21.30 -8.79 2.16
N ILE A 354 -22.02 -9.91 2.05
CA ILE A 354 -23.22 -10.01 1.20
C ILE A 354 -24.54 -9.77 1.94
N ALA A 355 -24.59 -10.02 3.25
CA ALA A 355 -25.81 -9.86 4.03
C ALA A 355 -26.10 -8.38 4.30
N GLU A 356 -27.37 -8.01 4.15
CA GLU A 356 -27.87 -6.75 4.70
C GLU A 356 -27.89 -6.81 6.23
N LYS A 357 -27.68 -5.66 6.86
CA LYS A 357 -27.78 -5.56 8.31
C LYS A 357 -29.23 -5.82 8.71
N GLY A 358 -29.44 -6.64 9.73
CA GLY A 358 -30.77 -7.10 10.15
C GLY A 358 -31.28 -8.33 9.40
N ASN A 359 -30.50 -8.92 8.49
CA ASN A 359 -30.92 -10.15 7.81
C ASN A 359 -31.03 -11.30 8.83
N ARG A 360 -32.27 -11.65 9.19
CA ARG A 360 -32.60 -12.66 10.20
C ARG A 360 -32.02 -14.04 9.88
N THR A 361 -31.95 -14.41 8.60
CA THR A 361 -31.38 -15.71 8.18
C THR A 361 -29.88 -15.75 8.40
N ALA A 362 -29.18 -14.66 8.06
CA ALA A 362 -27.74 -14.53 8.27
C ALA A 362 -27.39 -14.49 9.77
N VAL A 363 -28.13 -13.69 10.57
CA VAL A 363 -27.93 -13.63 12.03
C VAL A 363 -28.13 -14.99 12.67
N LYS A 364 -29.24 -15.68 12.38
CA LYS A 364 -29.49 -17.02 12.94
C LYS A 364 -28.42 -18.03 12.54
N ALA A 365 -27.96 -17.98 11.28
CA ALA A 365 -26.90 -18.85 10.79
C ALA A 365 -25.58 -18.62 11.53
N VAL A 366 -25.16 -17.35 11.72
CA VAL A 366 -23.95 -17.03 12.48
C VAL A 366 -24.08 -17.39 13.96
N CYS A 367 -25.24 -17.16 14.59
CA CYS A 367 -25.47 -17.56 15.98
C CYS A 367 -25.33 -19.08 16.18
N SER A 368 -25.69 -19.90 15.19
CA SER A 368 -25.49 -21.36 15.26
C SER A 368 -24.01 -21.79 15.37
N LEU A 369 -23.08 -20.95 14.89
CA LEU A 369 -21.64 -21.21 14.93
C LEU A 369 -21.01 -20.92 16.30
N PHE A 370 -21.74 -20.38 17.27
CA PHE A 370 -21.20 -20.08 18.59
C PHE A 370 -20.93 -21.32 19.42
N SER A 371 -21.51 -22.46 19.05
CA SER A 371 -21.21 -23.78 19.62
C SER A 371 -20.33 -24.63 18.70
N ASP A 372 -19.66 -24.04 17.70
CA ASP A 372 -18.78 -24.77 16.79
C ASP A 372 -17.58 -25.38 17.53
N GLU A 373 -17.19 -26.59 17.17
CA GLU A 373 -16.04 -27.30 17.75
C GLU A 373 -14.74 -26.49 17.61
N SER A 374 -14.58 -25.77 16.50
CA SER A 374 -13.41 -24.95 16.22
C SER A 374 -13.55 -23.56 16.82
N TRP A 375 -12.63 -23.23 17.72
CA TRP A 375 -12.55 -21.89 18.31
C TRP A 375 -12.34 -20.78 17.29
N MET A 376 -11.70 -21.07 16.15
CA MET A 376 -11.51 -20.07 15.09
C MET A 376 -12.85 -19.69 14.46
N VAL A 377 -13.73 -20.67 14.27
CA VAL A 377 -15.08 -20.46 13.72
C VAL A 377 -15.93 -19.68 14.72
N ARG A 378 -15.93 -20.08 16.01
CA ARG A 378 -16.63 -19.34 17.08
C ARG A 378 -16.16 -17.89 17.16
N LEU A 379 -14.84 -17.68 17.15
CA LEU A 379 -14.25 -16.34 17.19
C LEU A 379 -14.63 -15.49 15.98
N ALA A 380 -14.58 -16.05 14.78
CA ALA A 380 -14.99 -15.36 13.56
C ALA A 380 -16.47 -14.95 13.64
N ALA A 381 -17.35 -15.89 14.02
CA ALA A 381 -18.78 -15.68 14.13
C ALA A 381 -19.11 -14.53 15.11
N VAL A 382 -18.49 -14.52 16.29
CA VAL A 382 -18.69 -13.47 17.30
C VAL A 382 -18.24 -12.11 16.78
N ARG A 383 -17.13 -12.05 16.03
CA ARG A 383 -16.57 -10.80 15.50
C ARG A 383 -17.39 -10.22 14.36
N THR A 384 -18.05 -11.05 13.55
CA THR A 384 -18.88 -10.57 12.43
C THR A 384 -20.28 -10.17 12.84
N LEU A 385 -20.77 -10.64 14.01
CA LEU A 385 -22.12 -10.35 14.47
C LEU A 385 -22.49 -8.84 14.46
N PRO A 386 -21.62 -7.90 14.86
CA PRO A 386 -21.90 -6.45 14.77
C PRO A 386 -22.13 -5.90 13.36
N GLU A 387 -21.59 -6.56 12.33
CA GLU A 387 -21.72 -6.15 10.93
C GLU A 387 -23.07 -6.57 10.32
N ILE A 388 -23.63 -7.67 10.82
CA ILE A 388 -24.87 -8.27 10.28
C ILE A 388 -26.09 -8.06 11.17
N ALA A 389 -25.93 -7.95 12.50
CA ALA A 389 -27.04 -7.81 13.43
C ALA A 389 -27.41 -6.34 13.62
N GLU A 390 -28.71 -6.07 13.74
CA GLU A 390 -29.19 -4.78 14.22
C GLU A 390 -28.89 -4.60 15.71
N LYS A 391 -28.77 -3.34 16.13
CA LYS A 391 -28.62 -3.04 17.55
C LYS A 391 -29.93 -3.40 18.25
N GLY A 392 -29.84 -4.13 19.36
CA GLY A 392 -31.01 -4.61 20.10
C GLY A 392 -31.56 -5.96 19.61
N ASP A 393 -30.92 -6.61 18.62
CA ASP A 393 -31.33 -7.97 18.22
C ASP A 393 -31.15 -8.96 19.40
N GLU A 394 -32.27 -9.35 19.98
CA GLU A 394 -32.33 -10.20 21.18
C GLU A 394 -31.64 -11.57 20.95
N SER A 395 -31.78 -12.13 19.74
CA SER A 395 -31.16 -13.42 19.41
C SER A 395 -29.64 -13.29 19.29
N ALA A 396 -29.16 -12.20 18.70
CA ALA A 396 -27.75 -11.89 18.57
C ALA A 396 -27.11 -11.61 19.93
N VAL A 397 -27.77 -10.81 20.77
CA VAL A 397 -27.31 -10.48 22.12
C VAL A 397 -27.26 -11.73 23.00
N THR A 398 -28.31 -12.55 23.01
CA THR A 398 -28.38 -13.76 23.83
C THR A 398 -27.31 -14.77 23.42
N SER A 399 -27.11 -14.96 22.11
CA SER A 399 -26.05 -15.83 21.60
C SER A 399 -24.66 -15.27 21.96
N ALA A 400 -24.45 -13.96 21.85
CA ALA A 400 -23.17 -13.37 22.26
C ALA A 400 -22.89 -13.54 23.76
N CYS A 401 -23.93 -13.59 24.61
CA CYS A 401 -23.80 -13.88 26.03
C CYS A 401 -23.31 -15.32 26.28
N THR A 402 -23.73 -16.32 25.50
CA THR A 402 -23.23 -17.71 25.67
C THR A 402 -21.73 -17.79 25.40
N CYS A 403 -21.21 -17.01 24.45
CA CYS A 403 -19.77 -16.92 24.16
C CYS A 403 -18.94 -16.26 25.28
N LEU A 404 -19.57 -15.64 26.29
CA LEU A 404 -18.87 -15.18 27.49
C LEU A 404 -18.43 -16.35 28.37
N GLU A 405 -18.97 -17.55 28.20
CA GLU A 405 -18.60 -18.74 28.98
C GLU A 405 -17.59 -19.63 28.24
N ASP A 406 -17.11 -19.20 27.07
CA ASP A 406 -16.17 -19.96 26.26
C ASP A 406 -14.84 -20.22 26.98
N ASP A 407 -14.27 -21.41 26.83
CA ASP A 407 -12.98 -21.81 27.41
C ASP A 407 -11.86 -20.83 27.04
N LEU A 408 -11.88 -20.34 25.80
CA LEU A 408 -10.84 -19.48 25.27
C LEU A 408 -11.13 -18.01 25.55
N ARG A 409 -10.21 -17.40 26.30
CA ARG A 409 -10.19 -15.96 26.59
C ARG A 409 -10.36 -15.07 25.35
N HIS A 410 -9.90 -15.51 24.17
CA HIS A 410 -10.00 -14.72 22.95
C HIS A 410 -11.45 -14.61 22.46
N VAL A 411 -12.23 -15.68 22.60
CA VAL A 411 -13.68 -15.70 22.28
C VAL A 411 -14.45 -14.89 23.31
N ARG A 412 -14.20 -15.10 24.62
CA ARG A 412 -14.82 -14.30 25.69
C ARG A 412 -14.60 -12.80 25.50
N ARG A 413 -13.37 -12.40 25.16
CA ARG A 413 -13.05 -10.99 24.89
C ARG A 413 -13.81 -10.46 23.68
N ALA A 414 -13.87 -11.22 22.60
CA ALA A 414 -14.63 -10.83 21.41
C ALA A 414 -16.11 -10.69 21.73
N ALA A 415 -16.69 -11.59 22.53
CA ALA A 415 -18.08 -11.53 22.96
C ALA A 415 -18.39 -10.24 23.74
N LEU A 416 -17.53 -9.85 24.68
CA LEU A 416 -17.64 -8.56 25.39
C LEU A 416 -17.61 -7.36 24.42
N GLN A 417 -16.67 -7.36 23.47
CA GLN A 417 -16.58 -6.31 22.46
C GLN A 417 -17.85 -6.25 21.58
N THR A 418 -18.35 -7.41 21.16
CA THR A 418 -19.57 -7.54 20.36
C THR A 418 -20.78 -7.03 21.13
N LEU A 419 -20.99 -7.46 22.38
CA LEU A 419 -22.08 -6.98 23.23
C LEU A 419 -22.07 -5.46 23.39
N SER A 420 -20.89 -4.86 23.50
CA SER A 420 -20.75 -3.40 23.58
C SER A 420 -21.23 -2.66 22.32
N LEU A 421 -21.33 -3.34 21.18
CA LEU A 421 -21.74 -2.78 19.89
C LEU A 421 -23.21 -3.08 19.57
N ILE A 422 -23.67 -4.30 19.85
CA ILE A 422 -25.00 -4.78 19.47
C ILE A 422 -26.06 -4.60 20.57
N SER A 423 -25.67 -4.48 21.84
CA SER A 423 -26.66 -4.36 22.92
C SER A 423 -27.23 -2.94 23.01
N GLU A 424 -28.53 -2.85 23.31
CA GLU A 424 -29.13 -1.61 23.76
C GLU A 424 -28.75 -1.31 25.21
N ARG A 425 -28.84 -0.03 25.58
CA ARG A 425 -28.60 0.37 26.97
C ARG A 425 -29.68 -0.23 27.86
N GLY A 426 -29.27 -0.85 28.95
CA GLY A 426 -30.16 -1.51 29.89
C GLY A 426 -30.60 -2.91 29.49
N HIS A 427 -29.98 -3.53 28.48
CA HIS A 427 -30.32 -4.91 28.12
C HIS A 427 -29.97 -5.88 29.26
N GLU A 428 -30.98 -6.35 29.98
CA GLU A 428 -30.82 -7.04 31.26
C GLU A 428 -29.94 -8.31 31.17
N VAL A 429 -30.17 -9.16 30.17
CA VAL A 429 -29.37 -10.39 29.96
C VAL A 429 -27.90 -10.07 29.66
N ALA A 430 -27.64 -9.01 28.90
CA ALA A 430 -26.29 -8.62 28.55
C ALA A 430 -25.55 -8.02 29.75
N VAL A 431 -26.23 -7.19 30.55
CA VAL A 431 -25.69 -6.60 31.77
C VAL A 431 -25.35 -7.68 32.80
N THR A 432 -26.29 -8.59 33.08
CA THR A 432 -26.10 -9.69 34.04
C THR A 432 -24.99 -10.65 33.63
N SER A 433 -24.98 -11.08 32.37
CA SER A 433 -23.91 -11.96 31.84
C SER A 433 -22.54 -11.28 31.85
N THR A 434 -22.48 -9.98 31.56
CA THR A 434 -21.23 -9.21 31.61
C THR A 434 -20.76 -8.99 33.05
N LEU A 435 -21.66 -8.76 34.02
CA LEU A 435 -21.34 -8.66 35.44
C LEU A 435 -20.64 -9.93 35.94
N ALA A 436 -21.10 -11.11 35.51
CA ALA A 436 -20.46 -12.38 35.84
C ALA A 436 -19.01 -12.52 35.30
N ARG A 437 -18.60 -11.70 34.32
CA ARG A 437 -17.23 -11.65 33.78
C ARG A 437 -16.31 -10.65 34.47
N VAL A 438 -16.85 -9.83 35.39
CA VAL A 438 -16.04 -8.94 36.23
C VAL A 438 -15.11 -9.75 37.14
N MET A 439 -15.47 -10.99 37.47
CA MET A 439 -14.66 -11.91 38.30
C MET A 439 -13.91 -12.98 37.49
N ASP A 440 -13.74 -12.80 36.16
CA ASP A 440 -13.01 -13.75 35.31
C ASP A 440 -11.53 -13.89 35.73
N ASP A 441 -10.95 -15.08 35.60
CA ASP A 441 -9.53 -15.34 35.93
C ASP A 441 -8.57 -14.41 35.19
N SER A 442 -8.91 -14.04 33.95
CA SER A 442 -8.08 -13.17 33.13
C SER A 442 -8.33 -11.69 33.42
N ALA A 443 -7.30 -10.98 33.89
CA ALA A 443 -7.36 -9.53 34.07
C ALA A 443 -7.77 -8.76 32.79
N LYS A 444 -7.40 -9.28 31.61
CA LYS A 444 -7.81 -8.69 30.32
C LYS A 444 -9.32 -8.79 30.09
N ILE A 445 -9.96 -9.87 30.56
CA ILE A 445 -11.41 -10.08 30.46
C ILE A 445 -12.13 -9.23 31.49
N ARG A 446 -11.70 -9.24 32.76
CA ARG A 446 -12.27 -8.35 33.79
C ARG A 446 -12.28 -6.90 33.35
N ARG A 447 -11.15 -6.42 32.82
CA ARG A 447 -11.03 -5.07 32.25
C ARG A 447 -12.00 -4.83 31.08
N ALA A 448 -12.12 -5.78 30.16
CA ALA A 448 -13.04 -5.66 29.03
C ALA A 448 -14.50 -5.68 29.48
N ALA A 449 -14.83 -6.45 30.52
CA ALA A 449 -16.17 -6.53 31.11
C ALA A 449 -16.56 -5.18 31.72
N LEU A 450 -15.67 -4.54 32.49
CA LEU A 450 -15.88 -3.21 33.04
C LEU A 450 -16.21 -2.16 31.96
N TRP A 451 -15.42 -2.10 30.89
CA TRP A 451 -15.68 -1.18 29.77
C TRP A 451 -16.98 -1.51 29.04
N THR A 452 -17.32 -2.79 28.90
CA THR A 452 -18.56 -3.22 28.26
C THR A 452 -19.76 -2.77 29.10
N LEU A 453 -19.73 -3.03 30.42
CA LEU A 453 -20.77 -2.60 31.36
C LEU A 453 -21.01 -1.10 31.30
N ALA A 454 -19.95 -0.28 31.34
CA ALA A 454 -20.08 1.17 31.25
C ALA A 454 -20.85 1.65 30.01
N LYS A 455 -20.78 0.88 28.90
CA LYS A 455 -21.45 1.20 27.65
C LYS A 455 -22.87 0.66 27.56
N ILE A 456 -23.11 -0.55 28.07
CA ILE A 456 -24.41 -1.25 27.94
C ILE A 456 -25.34 -1.05 29.14
N SER A 457 -24.84 -0.61 30.30
CA SER A 457 -25.67 -0.44 31.50
C SER A 457 -26.55 0.80 31.42
N ASN A 458 -27.67 0.76 32.14
CA ASN A 458 -28.42 1.97 32.44
C ASN A 458 -27.61 2.91 33.33
N THR A 459 -27.94 4.19 33.29
CA THR A 459 -27.24 5.26 34.03
C THR A 459 -27.23 5.03 35.54
N ASN A 460 -28.24 4.34 36.10
CA ASN A 460 -28.41 4.15 37.55
C ASN A 460 -28.32 2.68 37.99
N ASP A 461 -27.65 1.81 37.22
CA ASP A 461 -27.52 0.41 37.63
C ASP A 461 -26.54 0.26 38.82
N GLN A 462 -27.10 0.16 40.02
CA GLN A 462 -26.33 0.03 41.27
C GLN A 462 -25.47 -1.24 41.30
N ARG A 463 -25.86 -2.30 40.59
CA ARG A 463 -25.09 -3.55 40.51
C ARG A 463 -23.76 -3.30 39.79
N VAL A 464 -23.79 -2.48 38.73
CA VAL A 464 -22.61 -2.09 37.97
C VAL A 464 -21.68 -1.21 38.81
N VAL A 465 -22.23 -0.23 39.54
CA VAL A 465 -21.42 0.59 40.45
C VAL A 465 -20.75 -0.26 41.53
N ALA A 466 -21.48 -1.19 42.15
CA ALA A 466 -20.94 -2.10 43.16
C ALA A 466 -19.80 -2.97 42.60
N ALA A 467 -20.00 -3.56 41.41
CA ALA A 467 -18.98 -4.38 40.75
C ALA A 467 -17.72 -3.57 40.37
N VAL A 468 -17.89 -2.33 39.93
CA VAL A 468 -16.75 -1.43 39.66
C VAL A 468 -16.01 -1.10 40.95
N CYS A 469 -16.72 -0.86 42.06
CA CYS A 469 -16.10 -0.61 43.36
C CYS A 469 -15.30 -1.81 43.87
N GLU A 470 -15.80 -3.04 43.69
CA GLU A 470 -15.06 -4.25 44.05
C GLU A 470 -13.75 -4.38 43.26
N CYS A 471 -13.75 -3.99 41.97
CA CYS A 471 -12.56 -3.98 41.12
C CYS A 471 -11.49 -2.96 41.51
N LEU A 472 -11.75 -2.03 42.43
CA LEU A 472 -10.72 -1.16 43.00
C LEU A 472 -9.67 -1.95 43.80
N GLU A 473 -10.06 -3.12 44.30
CA GLU A 473 -9.19 -4.02 45.07
C GLU A 473 -8.64 -5.17 44.22
N ASP A 474 -8.81 -5.10 42.90
CA ASP A 474 -8.35 -6.15 41.98
C ASP A 474 -6.84 -6.38 42.09
N ARG A 475 -6.43 -7.65 41.96
CA ARG A 475 -5.02 -8.06 42.00
C ARG A 475 -4.18 -7.38 40.92
N HIS A 476 -4.77 -7.12 39.75
CA HIS A 476 -4.08 -6.58 38.58
C HIS A 476 -4.19 -5.04 38.52
N PRO A 477 -3.07 -4.31 38.36
CA PRO A 477 -3.06 -2.84 38.37
C PRO A 477 -3.93 -2.21 37.28
N ASP A 478 -3.94 -2.77 36.07
CA ASP A 478 -4.75 -2.22 34.96
C ASP A 478 -6.26 -2.30 35.22
N VAL A 479 -6.71 -3.32 35.96
CA VAL A 479 -8.14 -3.47 36.31
C VAL A 479 -8.51 -2.40 37.33
N ARG A 480 -7.67 -2.20 38.36
CA ARG A 480 -7.85 -1.11 39.33
C ARG A 480 -7.87 0.26 38.67
N ALA A 481 -6.93 0.53 37.76
CA ALA A 481 -6.86 1.79 37.03
C ALA A 481 -8.12 2.02 36.18
N THR A 482 -8.63 0.96 35.54
CA THR A 482 -9.88 1.01 34.77
C THR A 482 -11.09 1.29 35.66
N ALA A 483 -11.17 0.64 36.84
CA ALA A 483 -12.24 0.88 37.80
C ALA A 483 -12.27 2.34 38.27
N VAL A 484 -11.11 2.93 38.56
CA VAL A 484 -10.97 4.36 38.91
C VAL A 484 -11.46 5.25 37.77
N GLN A 485 -11.06 4.97 36.53
CA GLN A 485 -11.48 5.73 35.35
C GLN A 485 -12.99 5.69 35.15
N LEU A 486 -13.61 4.52 35.30
CA LEU A 486 -15.06 4.37 35.15
C LEU A 486 -15.85 5.06 36.26
N LEU A 487 -15.37 5.03 37.51
CA LEU A 487 -16.01 5.78 38.60
C LEU A 487 -15.93 7.30 38.37
N ALA A 488 -14.80 7.79 37.84
CA ALA A 488 -14.67 9.18 37.45
C ALA A 488 -15.67 9.55 36.34
N GLN A 489 -15.79 8.70 35.32
CA GLN A 489 -16.76 8.88 34.24
C GLN A 489 -18.21 8.87 34.76
N PHE A 490 -18.55 7.92 35.64
CA PHE A 490 -19.89 7.85 36.25
C PHE A 490 -20.18 9.06 37.14
N ALA A 491 -19.19 9.60 37.85
CA ALA A 491 -19.35 10.82 38.63
C ALA A 491 -19.64 12.03 37.73
N ASP A 492 -18.90 12.17 36.63
CA ASP A 492 -19.10 13.25 35.64
C ASP A 492 -20.46 13.13 34.93
N GLU A 493 -20.97 11.92 34.73
CA GLU A 493 -22.27 11.65 34.11
C GLU A 493 -23.45 11.68 35.10
N GLY A 494 -23.21 12.01 36.39
CA GLY A 494 -24.24 12.05 37.43
C GLY A 494 -24.81 10.67 37.83
N ARG A 495 -24.09 9.60 37.52
CA ARG A 495 -24.48 8.18 37.69
C ARG A 495 -24.09 7.57 39.03
N CYS A 496 -23.31 8.29 39.85
CA CYS A 496 -22.80 7.78 41.12
C CYS A 496 -23.78 8.05 42.28
N PRO A 497 -24.35 7.01 42.93
CA PRO A 497 -25.17 7.17 44.15
C PRO A 497 -24.33 7.30 45.42
N LEU A 498 -23.00 7.15 45.34
CA LEU A 498 -22.14 7.10 46.52
C LEU A 498 -21.99 8.48 47.14
N ARG A 499 -22.51 8.64 48.36
CA ARG A 499 -22.00 9.66 49.28
C ARG A 499 -20.49 9.42 49.47
N PRO A 500 -19.68 10.47 49.57
CA PRO A 500 -18.22 10.34 49.55
C PRO A 500 -17.59 9.47 50.65
N THR A 501 -18.35 9.09 51.68
CA THR A 501 -17.92 8.31 52.83
C THR A 501 -17.69 6.82 52.53
N CYS A 502 -18.50 6.17 51.68
CA CYS A 502 -18.28 4.76 51.29
C CYS A 502 -17.10 4.63 50.32
N PHE A 503 -16.88 5.65 49.49
CA PHE A 503 -15.77 5.75 48.55
C PHE A 503 -14.41 5.72 49.27
N PHE A 504 -14.35 6.27 50.49
CA PHE A 504 -13.12 6.43 51.27
C PHE A 504 -12.66 5.15 52.00
N GLN A 505 -13.58 4.28 52.43
CA GLN A 505 -13.22 3.05 53.15
C GLN A 505 -12.45 2.06 52.27
N SER A 506 -12.85 1.89 51.00
CA SER A 506 -12.10 1.08 50.02
C SER A 506 -10.84 1.79 49.50
N PHE A 507 -10.85 3.13 49.42
CA PHE A 507 -9.70 3.94 48.99
C PHE A 507 -8.51 3.95 49.96
N SER A 508 -8.76 3.70 51.26
CA SER A 508 -7.75 3.74 52.32
C SER A 508 -6.64 2.68 52.15
N ARG A 509 -6.83 1.69 51.25
CA ARG A 509 -5.87 0.62 50.97
C ARG A 509 -4.82 1.10 49.95
N SER A 510 -3.53 0.96 50.28
CA SER A 510 -2.39 1.58 49.57
C SER A 510 -2.33 1.34 48.05
N ALA A 511 -2.88 0.22 47.56
CA ALA A 511 -2.87 -0.17 46.15
C ALA A 511 -3.82 0.63 45.25
N ALA A 512 -4.96 1.10 45.77
CA ALA A 512 -5.88 1.97 45.04
C ALA A 512 -5.27 3.38 44.87
N ARG A 513 -4.62 3.87 45.92
CA ARG A 513 -3.95 5.18 45.97
C ARG A 513 -2.79 5.31 44.97
N SER A 514 -1.94 4.29 44.85
CA SER A 514 -0.83 4.31 43.86
C SER A 514 -1.32 4.28 42.41
N SER A 515 -2.49 3.66 42.18
CA SER A 515 -3.09 3.53 40.84
C SER A 515 -3.73 4.84 40.39
N LEU A 516 -4.28 5.65 41.32
CA LEU A 516 -4.72 7.02 41.03
C LEU A 516 -3.57 7.94 40.65
N ILE A 517 -2.44 7.87 41.36
CA ILE A 517 -1.28 8.71 41.08
C ILE A 517 -0.80 8.45 39.64
N LYS A 518 -0.64 7.18 39.25
CA LYS A 518 -0.28 6.82 37.87
C LYS A 518 -1.34 7.23 36.84
N ALA A 519 -2.63 7.09 37.14
CA ALA A 519 -3.72 7.50 36.24
C ALA A 519 -3.80 9.03 36.07
N SER A 520 -3.48 9.79 37.12
CA SER A 520 -3.39 11.26 37.09
C SER A 520 -2.18 11.77 36.29
N GLU A 521 -1.10 10.99 36.26
CA GLU A 521 0.12 11.28 35.49
C GLU A 521 -0.04 10.96 34.00
N SER A 522 -0.88 9.98 33.62
CA SER A 522 -0.95 9.47 32.24
C SER A 522 -2.02 10.10 31.34
N SER A 523 -3.09 10.71 31.88
CA SER A 523 -4.14 11.33 31.02
C SER A 523 -5.16 12.18 31.80
N ARG A 524 -5.46 13.36 31.23
CA ARG A 524 -6.46 14.40 31.59
C ARG A 524 -7.68 13.90 32.40
N LEU A 525 -7.57 13.86 33.74
CA LEU A 525 -8.75 13.83 34.59
C LEU A 525 -9.48 15.18 34.46
N SER A 526 -10.80 15.17 34.28
CA SER A 526 -11.62 16.39 34.26
C SER A 526 -11.53 17.11 35.61
N PHE A 527 -11.71 18.44 35.62
CA PHE A 527 -11.69 19.23 36.85
C PHE A 527 -12.77 18.76 37.86
N SER A 528 -13.91 18.27 37.36
CA SER A 528 -15.00 17.66 38.13
C SER A 528 -14.58 16.35 38.80
N ALA A 529 -13.96 15.44 38.04
CA ALA A 529 -13.42 14.20 38.58
C ALA A 529 -12.33 14.47 39.63
N ALA A 530 -11.39 15.38 39.35
CA ALA A 530 -10.36 15.79 40.31
C ALA A 530 -10.98 16.38 41.58
N THR A 531 -11.97 17.27 41.48
CA THR A 531 -12.67 17.78 42.67
C THR A 531 -13.46 16.71 43.40
N PHE A 532 -14.05 15.71 42.72
CA PHE A 532 -14.70 14.58 43.38
C PHE A 532 -13.71 13.78 44.24
N PHE A 533 -12.49 13.53 43.75
CA PHE A 533 -11.43 12.85 44.50
C PHE A 533 -10.76 13.73 45.58
N PHE A 534 -10.66 15.04 45.37
CA PHE A 534 -9.92 15.97 46.25
C PHE A 534 -10.78 16.80 47.22
N ARG A 535 -12.12 16.81 47.09
CA ARG A 535 -13.04 17.66 47.89
C ARG A 535 -13.80 16.89 48.97
N CYS A 536 -13.13 15.96 49.64
CA CYS A 536 -13.61 15.27 50.84
C CYS A 536 -12.75 15.62 52.07
N PRO A 537 -13.30 15.52 53.31
CA PRO A 537 -12.77 16.22 54.47
C PRO A 537 -11.34 15.80 54.79
N PHE A 538 -10.49 16.81 54.96
CA PHE A 538 -9.03 16.77 55.07
C PHE A 538 -8.48 16.18 56.39
N GLU A 539 -9.27 15.44 57.17
CA GLU A 539 -8.93 15.15 58.58
C GLU A 539 -8.14 13.84 58.82
N ALA A 540 -7.84 13.04 57.79
CA ALA A 540 -7.11 11.77 57.96
C ALA A 540 -5.74 11.70 57.23
N LEU A 541 -5.10 12.84 56.95
CA LEU A 541 -3.81 12.91 56.24
C LEU A 541 -2.70 13.63 57.03
N SER A 542 -2.41 13.16 58.25
CA SER A 542 -1.16 13.46 58.94
C SER A 542 -0.02 12.58 58.38
N GLY A 543 0.49 12.88 57.18
CA GLY A 543 1.72 12.20 56.74
C GLY A 543 2.14 12.21 55.27
N VAL A 544 1.59 13.06 54.38
CA VAL A 544 2.05 13.09 52.97
C VAL A 544 2.35 14.52 52.52
N ARG A 545 3.64 14.85 52.42
CA ARG A 545 4.13 15.95 51.58
C ARG A 545 3.90 15.58 50.12
N LEU A 546 2.86 16.15 49.51
CA LEU A 546 2.67 16.15 48.05
C LEU A 546 3.28 17.42 47.47
N LEU A 547 4.23 17.24 46.55
CA LEU A 547 4.71 18.28 45.63
C LEU A 547 3.52 18.74 44.77
N ILE A 548 2.89 19.85 45.19
CA ILE A 548 1.96 20.59 44.33
C ILE A 548 2.81 21.34 43.32
N CYS A 549 2.96 20.80 42.11
CA CYS A 549 3.36 21.60 40.97
C CYS A 549 2.23 22.61 40.69
N ARG A 550 2.54 23.90 40.90
CA ARG A 550 1.68 25.04 40.56
C ARG A 550 1.17 24.93 39.12
N TRP A 551 -0.13 24.76 38.95
CA TRP A 551 -0.82 25.11 37.72
C TRP A 551 -1.67 26.35 37.99
N SER A 552 -1.24 27.48 37.44
CA SER A 552 -1.90 28.78 37.59
C SER A 552 -3.23 28.81 36.81
N PRO A 553 -4.29 29.44 37.33
CA PRO A 553 -5.52 29.70 36.55
C PRO A 553 -5.32 30.89 35.61
N PRO A 554 -6.04 30.99 34.47
CA PRO A 554 -6.14 32.26 33.77
C PRO A 554 -7.13 33.16 34.53
N THR A 555 -6.60 34.19 35.18
CA THR A 555 -7.37 35.31 35.74
C THR A 555 -7.65 36.38 34.67
N VAL A 556 -8.92 36.73 34.47
CA VAL A 556 -9.43 38.05 34.02
C VAL A 556 -10.88 38.13 34.56
N SER A 557 -11.11 38.57 35.80
CA SER A 557 -11.31 39.95 36.31
C SER A 557 -12.73 40.48 36.16
N CYS A 558 -13.36 40.84 37.28
CA CYS A 558 -14.12 42.09 37.43
C CYS A 558 -14.19 42.52 38.91
N PHE A 559 -13.63 43.71 39.15
CA PHE A 559 -13.86 44.70 40.20
C PHE A 559 -15.34 44.81 40.62
N ALA A 560 -15.77 45.35 41.76
CA ALA A 560 -15.20 45.94 42.97
C ALA A 560 -16.38 46.31 43.88
N LEU A 561 -16.14 46.53 45.17
CA LEU A 561 -16.53 47.73 45.95
C LEU A 561 -16.63 47.37 47.44
N GLY A 562 -16.01 48.20 48.29
CA GLY A 562 -16.30 48.24 49.71
C GLY A 562 -15.11 48.41 50.64
N GLY A 563 -14.35 49.51 50.52
CA GLY A 563 -13.86 50.19 51.74
C GLY A 563 -15.09 50.78 52.46
N GLN A 564 -15.15 51.00 53.76
CA GLN A 564 -14.15 51.19 54.80
C GLN A 564 -14.85 50.93 56.16
N LYS A 565 -14.06 50.63 57.18
CA LYS A 565 -14.49 50.42 58.58
C LYS A 565 -15.48 51.48 59.12
N ARG A 566 -16.65 51.03 59.58
CA ARG A 566 -17.07 51.05 60.99
C ARG A 566 -18.15 50.01 61.22
#